data_AF-A0A199UN68-F1
#
_entry.id   AF-A0A199UN68-F1
#
_cell.length_a   1.000
_cell.length_b   1.000
_cell.length_c   1.000
_cell.angle_alpha   90.00
_cell.angle_beta   90.00
_cell.angle_gamma   90.00
#
_symmetry.space_group_name_H-M   'P 1'
#
loop_
_entity.id
_entity.type
_entity.pdbx_description
1 polymer ?
#
loop_
_entity_poly.entity_id
_entity_poly.type
_entity_poly.pdbx_seq_one_letter_code
_entity_poly.pdbx_strand_id
1 'polypeptide(L)'
;MGAAGTRKKVQRRFKLRGFTLKVDALEEVVSFLSRFPDAEDDALDLLIDEIDKESLKSSILDKEAVRRVVSLLLEAEAAVDPASAAVSSRSALRVIDAFVVPRFQYDPIKKVFYERTGQLPIHGEAGDKADLYRDRHQLLLQRLSRDKYFSRSSFDFEMSEAESCEITPVQSLIGCAGRRWIMGVISQLEEGQFFLEDPTAAVPIDLSNAIS
;
A
#
# COMPACT_ATOMS: atom_id res chain seq x y z
N MET A 1 29.62 -7.89 14.53
CA MET A 1 30.29 -8.75 15.53
C MET A 1 30.67 -10.05 14.85
N GLY A 2 31.91 -10.54 15.00
CA GLY A 2 32.36 -11.74 14.28
C GLY A 2 31.64 -13.01 14.73
N ALA A 3 31.53 -14.01 13.84
CA ALA A 3 30.81 -15.28 14.04
C ALA A 3 31.19 -16.04 15.35
N ALA A 4 32.39 -15.82 15.87
CA ALA A 4 32.84 -16.39 17.14
C ALA A 4 32.11 -15.81 18.38
N GLY A 5 31.65 -14.55 18.31
CA GLY A 5 30.87 -13.90 19.37
C GLY A 5 29.46 -14.49 19.49
N THR A 6 28.81 -14.72 18.35
CA THR A 6 27.46 -15.29 18.27
C THR A 6 27.42 -16.72 18.83
N ARG A 7 28.41 -17.57 18.51
CA ARG A 7 28.50 -18.94 19.06
C ARG A 7 28.56 -18.98 20.59
N LYS A 8 29.37 -18.10 21.21
CA LYS A 8 29.48 -18.01 22.68
C LYS A 8 28.19 -17.50 23.32
N LYS A 9 27.52 -16.55 22.67
CA LYS A 9 26.23 -16.00 23.12
C LYS A 9 25.14 -17.08 23.14
N VAL A 10 25.02 -17.85 22.06
CA VAL A 10 24.07 -18.98 21.96
C VAL A 10 24.33 -20.02 23.04
N GLN A 11 25.58 -20.47 23.20
CA GLN A 11 25.91 -21.44 24.26
C GLN A 11 25.57 -20.93 25.66
N ARG A 12 25.77 -19.63 25.95
CA ARG A 12 25.44 -19.05 27.25
C ARG A 12 23.94 -19.02 27.50
N ARG A 13 23.14 -18.62 26.50
CA ARG A 13 21.67 -18.55 26.59
C ARG A 13 21.04 -19.93 26.82
N PHE A 14 21.47 -20.94 26.08
CA PHE A 14 21.01 -22.32 26.29
C PHE A 14 21.40 -22.86 27.67
N LYS A 15 22.62 -22.59 28.15
CA LYS A 15 23.06 -22.97 29.50
C LYS A 15 22.23 -22.33 30.61
N LEU A 16 21.79 -21.07 30.43
CA LEU A 16 20.94 -20.37 31.40
C LEU A 16 19.58 -21.06 31.58
N ARG A 17 19.08 -21.73 30.55
CA ARG A 17 17.85 -22.53 30.58
C ARG A 17 18.10 -24.02 30.88
N GLY A 18 19.33 -24.38 31.26
CA GLY A 18 19.69 -25.74 31.69
C GLY A 18 20.10 -26.68 30.55
N PHE A 19 20.16 -26.21 29.31
CA PHE A 19 20.51 -27.02 28.15
C PHE A 19 21.99 -27.00 27.82
N THR A 20 22.50 -28.14 27.33
CA THR A 20 23.85 -28.27 26.78
C THR A 20 23.76 -28.63 25.30
N LEU A 21 24.23 -27.74 24.43
CA LEU A 21 24.29 -27.98 22.99
C LEU A 21 25.54 -28.77 22.61
N LYS A 22 25.38 -29.81 21.79
CA LYS A 22 26.48 -30.40 21.03
C LYS A 22 26.94 -29.44 19.91
N VAL A 23 28.12 -29.70 19.34
CA VAL A 23 28.76 -28.81 18.35
C VAL A 23 27.92 -28.68 17.07
N ASP A 24 27.36 -29.79 16.62
CA ASP A 24 26.45 -29.90 15.48
C ASP A 24 25.11 -29.19 15.73
N ALA A 25 24.56 -29.28 16.94
CA ALA A 25 23.36 -28.56 17.36
C ALA A 25 23.61 -27.04 17.38
N LEU A 26 24.76 -26.60 17.90
CA LEU A 26 25.15 -25.20 17.91
C LEU A 26 25.27 -24.61 16.49
N GLU A 27 25.78 -25.38 15.53
CA GLU A 27 25.86 -24.96 14.14
C GLU A 27 24.49 -24.78 13.49
N GLU A 28 23.55 -25.67 13.79
CA GLU A 28 22.17 -25.54 13.30
C GLU A 28 21.50 -24.27 13.87
N VAL A 29 21.66 -23.99 15.17
CA VAL A 29 21.11 -22.76 15.79
C VAL A 29 21.72 -21.51 15.14
N VAL A 30 23.04 -21.47 14.95
CA VAL A 30 23.69 -20.31 14.32
C VAL A 30 23.23 -20.14 12.87
N SER A 31 23.05 -21.23 12.13
CA SER A 31 22.49 -21.18 10.78
C SER A 31 21.04 -20.67 10.77
N PHE A 32 20.23 -21.00 11.78
CA PHE A 32 18.88 -20.46 11.92
C PHE A 32 18.90 -18.95 12.20
N LEU A 33 19.72 -18.50 13.17
CA LEU A 33 19.80 -17.08 13.54
C LEU A 33 20.30 -16.17 12.41
N SER A 34 21.16 -16.68 11.51
CA SER A 34 21.62 -15.91 10.35
C SER A 34 20.50 -15.46 9.39
N ARG A 35 19.30 -16.03 9.50
CA ARG A 35 18.11 -15.62 8.74
C ARG A 35 17.45 -14.36 9.30
N PHE A 36 17.75 -14.01 10.55
CA PHE A 36 17.14 -12.89 11.29
C PHE A 36 18.22 -11.92 11.81
N PRO A 37 18.98 -11.25 10.92
CA PRO A 37 20.13 -10.42 11.32
C PRO A 37 19.74 -9.24 12.23
N ASP A 38 18.51 -8.74 12.09
CA ASP A 38 18.00 -7.60 12.87
C ASP A 38 17.30 -8.04 14.17
N ALA A 39 17.06 -9.34 14.37
CA ALA A 39 16.26 -9.90 15.47
C ALA A 39 16.87 -11.19 16.06
N GLU A 40 18.20 -11.32 16.05
CA GLU A 40 18.90 -12.53 16.51
C GLU A 40 18.56 -12.91 17.96
N ASP A 41 18.37 -11.92 18.85
CA ASP A 41 18.05 -12.16 20.26
C ASP A 41 16.64 -12.72 20.46
N ASP A 42 15.66 -12.12 19.78
CA ASP A 42 14.26 -12.53 19.88
C ASP A 42 14.04 -13.91 19.25
N ALA A 43 14.68 -14.17 18.10
CA ALA A 43 14.64 -15.47 17.44
C ALA A 43 15.29 -16.56 18.31
N LEU A 44 16.37 -16.23 19.03
CA LEU A 44 17.03 -17.16 19.95
C LEU A 44 16.18 -17.47 21.17
N ASP A 45 15.52 -16.46 21.76
CA ASP A 45 14.64 -16.67 22.92
C ASP A 45 13.41 -17.50 22.53
N LEU A 46 12.79 -17.22 21.37
CA LEU A 46 11.67 -18.01 20.83
C LEU A 46 12.07 -19.48 20.59
N LEU A 47 13.23 -19.71 19.99
CA LEU A 47 13.73 -21.07 19.74
C LEU A 47 13.92 -21.84 21.05
N ILE A 48 14.46 -21.19 22.09
CA ILE A 48 14.66 -21.83 23.38
C ILE A 48 13.30 -22.15 24.05
N ASP A 49 12.33 -21.24 23.99
CA ASP A 49 11.02 -21.46 24.57
C ASP A 49 10.24 -22.58 23.87
N GLU A 50 10.39 -22.77 22.56
CA GLU A 50 9.81 -23.92 21.85
C GLU A 50 10.53 -25.23 22.16
N ILE A 51 11.85 -25.20 22.37
CA ILE A 51 12.60 -26.38 22.82
C ILE A 51 12.18 -26.80 24.23
N ASP A 52 11.90 -25.84 25.13
CA ASP A 52 11.38 -26.08 26.48
C ASP A 52 10.00 -26.78 26.47
N LYS A 53 9.21 -26.62 25.38
CA LYS A 53 7.90 -27.25 25.23
C LYS A 53 7.98 -28.70 24.71
N GLU A 54 9.08 -29.10 24.08
CA GLU A 54 9.27 -30.49 23.67
C GLU A 54 9.51 -31.39 24.89
N SER A 55 8.91 -32.58 24.91
CA SER A 55 9.25 -33.61 25.91
C SER A 55 10.64 -34.19 25.60
N LEU A 56 11.67 -33.54 26.10
CA LEU A 56 13.06 -33.94 25.86
C LEU A 56 13.45 -35.16 26.68
N LYS A 57 14.15 -36.11 26.04
CA LYS A 57 14.71 -37.29 26.72
C LYS A 57 15.93 -36.95 27.58
N SER A 58 16.61 -35.83 27.29
CA SER A 58 17.78 -35.37 28.03
C SER A 58 18.01 -33.87 27.84
N SER A 59 18.69 -33.23 28.79
CA SER A 59 19.09 -31.82 28.69
C SER A 59 20.28 -31.56 27.74
N ILE A 60 20.76 -32.61 27.06
CA ILE A 60 21.81 -32.52 26.04
C ILE A 60 21.13 -32.55 24.68
N LEU A 61 21.24 -31.45 23.94
CA LEU A 61 20.61 -31.26 22.65
C LEU A 61 21.56 -31.63 21.53
N ASP A 62 21.11 -32.53 20.65
CA ASP A 62 21.76 -32.86 19.39
C ASP A 62 21.15 -32.10 18.22
N LYS A 63 21.76 -32.23 17.04
CA LYS A 63 21.30 -31.55 15.83
C LYS A 63 19.85 -31.88 15.49
N GLU A 64 19.44 -33.13 15.64
CA GLU A 64 18.09 -33.57 15.29
C GLU A 64 17.03 -32.92 16.18
N ALA A 65 17.28 -32.80 17.49
CA ALA A 65 16.38 -32.11 18.41
C ALA A 65 16.16 -30.65 18.04
N VAL A 66 17.23 -29.91 17.79
CA VAL A 66 17.15 -28.51 17.38
C VAL A 66 16.46 -28.39 16.02
N ARG A 67 16.81 -29.25 15.06
CA ARG A 67 16.29 -29.19 13.69
C ARG A 67 14.77 -29.38 13.62
N ARG A 68 14.19 -30.24 14.46
CA ARG A 68 12.73 -30.41 14.52
C ARG A 68 12.01 -29.12 14.90
N VAL A 69 12.48 -28.46 15.96
CA VAL A 69 11.90 -27.19 16.42
C VAL A 69 12.13 -26.08 15.40
N VAL A 70 13.31 -26.02 14.80
CA VAL A 70 13.61 -25.06 13.71
C VAL A 70 12.68 -25.29 12.52
N SER A 71 12.45 -26.54 12.10
CA SER A 71 11.51 -26.86 11.04
C SER A 71 10.09 -26.41 11.38
N LEU A 72 9.61 -26.68 12.60
CA LEU A 72 8.31 -26.22 13.08
C LEU A 72 8.16 -24.70 13.05
N LEU A 73 9.18 -23.97 13.52
CA LEU A 73 9.18 -22.51 13.52
C LEU A 73 9.13 -21.93 12.10
N LEU A 74 9.87 -22.53 11.17
CA LEU A 74 9.88 -22.11 9.77
C LEU A 74 8.58 -22.47 9.04
N GLU A 75 7.99 -23.61 9.35
CA GLU A 75 6.67 -24.00 8.82
C GLU A 75 5.56 -23.10 9.37
N ALA A 76 5.63 -22.72 10.65
CA ALA A 76 4.72 -21.74 11.23
C ALA A 76 4.90 -20.37 10.58
N GLU A 77 6.12 -19.91 10.34
CA GLU A 77 6.39 -18.66 9.61
C GLU A 77 5.84 -18.72 8.17
N ALA A 78 5.92 -19.87 7.50
CA ALA A 78 5.34 -20.06 6.18
C ALA A 78 3.81 -20.19 6.18
N ALA A 79 3.20 -20.64 7.28
CA ALA A 79 1.76 -20.80 7.44
C ALA A 79 1.06 -19.54 7.99
N VAL A 80 1.81 -18.62 8.59
CA VAL A 80 1.30 -17.30 8.97
C VAL A 80 1.11 -16.47 7.71
N ASP A 81 -0.15 -16.11 7.48
CA ASP A 81 -0.64 -15.19 6.47
C ASP A 81 0.32 -13.99 6.30
N PRO A 82 0.81 -13.67 5.08
CA PRO A 82 1.76 -12.58 4.80
C PRO A 82 1.26 -11.17 5.23
N ALA A 83 0.05 -11.05 5.77
CA ALA A 83 -0.52 -9.84 6.32
C ALA A 83 0.02 -9.45 7.72
N SER A 84 0.60 -10.37 8.51
CA SER A 84 0.84 -10.11 9.96
C SER A 84 2.31 -10.00 10.41
N ALA A 85 3.31 -10.32 9.60
CA ALA A 85 4.71 -10.16 10.00
C ALA A 85 5.33 -8.96 9.28
N ALA A 86 5.19 -7.80 9.90
CA ALA A 86 6.01 -6.65 9.56
C ALA A 86 7.48 -6.99 9.84
N VAL A 87 8.30 -6.75 8.81
CA VAL A 87 9.77 -6.62 8.79
C VAL A 87 10.56 -7.89 8.37
N SER A 88 11.22 -7.74 7.21
CA SER A 88 12.40 -8.48 6.73
C SER A 88 12.28 -9.72 5.83
N SER A 89 11.30 -9.75 4.92
CA SER A 89 11.58 -10.26 3.57
C SER A 89 11.01 -9.32 2.51
N ARG A 90 11.86 -8.43 1.97
CA ARG A 90 11.53 -7.74 0.72
C ARG A 90 11.62 -8.76 -0.40
N SER A 91 10.53 -9.47 -0.66
CA SER A 91 10.38 -10.25 -1.89
C SER A 91 10.61 -9.30 -3.07
N ALA A 92 11.50 -9.66 -3.99
CA ALA A 92 11.78 -8.85 -5.19
C ALA A 92 10.53 -8.72 -6.08
N LEU A 93 9.58 -9.64 -5.95
CA LEU A 93 8.28 -9.64 -6.61
C LEU A 93 7.19 -9.80 -5.57
N ARG A 94 6.15 -8.96 -5.66
CA ARG A 94 4.95 -9.05 -4.84
C ARG A 94 3.73 -8.96 -5.75
N VAL A 95 2.84 -9.94 -5.62
CA VAL A 95 1.51 -9.90 -6.22
C VAL A 95 0.55 -9.39 -5.15
N ILE A 96 -0.23 -8.37 -5.48
CA ILE A 96 -1.20 -7.77 -4.56
C ILE A 96 -2.59 -8.13 -5.08
N ASP A 97 -3.39 -8.77 -4.24
CA ASP A 97 -4.79 -9.05 -4.55
C ASP A 97 -5.59 -7.74 -4.64
N ALA A 98 -6.41 -7.58 -5.68
CA ALA A 98 -7.23 -6.39 -5.89
C ALA A 98 -8.18 -6.12 -4.71
N PHE A 99 -8.62 -7.15 -3.97
CA PHE A 99 -9.54 -7.01 -2.83
C PHE A 99 -8.83 -6.64 -1.52
N VAL A 100 -7.50 -6.73 -1.46
CA VAL A 100 -6.71 -6.30 -0.29
C VAL A 100 -6.05 -4.94 -0.49
N VAL A 101 -6.21 -4.33 -1.68
CA VAL A 101 -5.69 -2.98 -1.93
C VAL A 101 -6.45 -1.97 -1.06
N PRO A 102 -5.74 -1.19 -0.22
CA PRO A 102 -6.38 -0.16 0.58
C PRO A 102 -7.01 0.90 -0.33
N ARG A 103 -8.29 1.20 -0.09
CA ARG A 103 -9.00 2.25 -0.83
C ARG A 103 -8.77 3.59 -0.16
N PHE A 104 -8.32 4.56 -0.95
CA PHE A 104 -8.16 5.95 -0.50
C PHE A 104 -9.21 6.86 -1.13
N GLN A 105 -9.69 7.83 -0.36
CA GLN A 105 -10.59 8.89 -0.80
C GLN A 105 -9.88 10.24 -0.69
N TYR A 106 -10.04 11.08 -1.71
CA TYR A 106 -9.44 12.42 -1.73
C TYR A 106 -10.38 13.42 -1.06
N ASP A 107 -9.86 14.22 -0.14
CA ASP A 107 -10.56 15.38 0.43
C ASP A 107 -10.17 16.64 -0.36
N PRO A 108 -11.07 17.24 -1.14
CA PRO A 108 -10.77 18.43 -1.94
C PRO A 108 -10.54 19.70 -1.11
N ILE A 109 -11.04 19.75 0.13
CA ILE A 109 -10.89 20.90 1.03
C ILE A 109 -9.50 20.85 1.66
N LYS A 110 -9.16 19.72 2.30
CA LYS A 110 -7.87 19.54 2.97
C LYS A 110 -6.73 19.17 2.03
N LYS A 111 -7.06 18.79 0.79
CA LYS A 111 -6.13 18.36 -0.27
C LYS A 111 -5.26 17.16 0.15
N VAL A 112 -5.82 16.24 0.92
CA VAL A 112 -5.14 15.03 1.40
C VAL A 112 -5.95 13.78 1.09
N PHE A 113 -5.29 12.63 1.12
CA PHE A 113 -5.92 11.32 0.97
C PHE A 113 -6.17 10.70 2.34
N TYR A 114 -7.38 10.20 2.54
CA TYR A 114 -7.74 9.40 3.70
C TYR A 114 -8.01 7.98 3.28
N GLU A 115 -7.53 7.02 4.05
CA GLU A 115 -7.91 5.63 3.87
C GLU A 115 -9.40 5.48 4.24
N ARG A 116 -10.18 4.92 3.32
CA ARG A 116 -11.59 4.61 3.59
C ARG A 116 -11.63 3.38 4.48
N THR A 117 -11.97 3.58 5.75
CA THR A 117 -12.16 2.51 6.72
C THR A 117 -13.58 1.95 6.62
N GLY A 118 -13.72 0.63 6.67
CA GLY A 118 -15.03 -0.05 6.61
C GLY A 118 -15.08 -1.18 5.58
N GLN A 119 -16.22 -1.86 5.50
CA GLN A 119 -16.42 -2.92 4.52
C GLN A 119 -16.61 -2.32 3.12
N LEU A 120 -15.94 -2.92 2.13
CA LEU A 120 -16.11 -2.62 0.71
C LEU A 120 -16.88 -3.78 0.06
N PRO A 121 -18.22 -3.77 0.15
CA PRO A 121 -19.02 -4.86 -0.41
C PRO A 121 -18.86 -4.90 -1.93
N ILE A 122 -18.86 -6.11 -2.49
CA ILE A 122 -18.88 -6.32 -3.95
C ILE A 122 -20.16 -5.74 -4.56
N HIS A 123 -21.27 -5.80 -3.82
CA HIS A 123 -22.56 -5.22 -4.18
C HIS A 123 -22.76 -3.90 -3.43
N GLY A 124 -22.38 -2.80 -4.07
CA GLY A 124 -22.59 -1.45 -3.55
C GLY A 124 -24.02 -0.94 -3.72
N GLU A 125 -24.34 0.15 -3.02
CA GLU A 125 -25.59 0.87 -3.16
C GLU A 125 -25.57 1.84 -4.34
N ALA A 126 -26.72 2.44 -4.66
CA ALA A 126 -26.81 3.46 -5.71
C ALA A 126 -25.85 4.65 -5.46
N GLY A 127 -25.64 5.01 -4.18
CA GLY A 127 -24.69 6.04 -3.77
C GLY A 127 -23.25 5.72 -4.16
N ASP A 128 -22.82 4.46 -4.02
CA ASP A 128 -21.45 4.03 -4.36
C ASP A 128 -21.15 4.24 -5.85
N LYS A 129 -22.16 4.06 -6.71
CA LYS A 129 -22.04 4.33 -8.15
C LYS A 129 -21.83 5.82 -8.42
N ALA A 130 -22.59 6.70 -7.76
CA ALA A 130 -22.43 8.14 -7.92
C ALA A 130 -21.06 8.61 -7.39
N ASP A 131 -20.64 8.09 -6.23
CA ASP A 131 -19.34 8.36 -5.63
C ASP A 131 -18.18 7.94 -6.53
N LEU A 132 -18.28 6.83 -7.25
CA LEU A 132 -17.26 6.40 -8.22
C LEU A 132 -16.95 7.48 -9.26
N TYR A 133 -17.98 8.09 -9.86
CA TYR A 133 -17.77 9.14 -10.86
C TYR A 133 -17.30 10.45 -10.23
N ARG A 134 -17.80 10.77 -9.04
CA ARG A 134 -17.37 11.95 -8.28
C ARG A 134 -15.89 11.86 -7.88
N ASP A 135 -15.46 10.74 -7.32
CA ASP A 135 -14.08 10.46 -6.92
C ASP A 135 -13.14 10.56 -8.15
N ARG A 136 -13.55 9.96 -9.28
CA ARG A 136 -12.80 10.05 -10.55
C ARG A 136 -12.62 11.48 -11.03
N HIS A 137 -13.70 12.25 -11.06
CA HIS A 137 -13.66 13.66 -11.45
C HIS A 137 -12.73 14.46 -10.52
N GLN A 138 -12.87 14.31 -9.21
CA GLN A 138 -12.05 15.03 -8.23
C GLN A 138 -10.56 14.69 -8.35
N LEU A 139 -10.21 13.42 -8.58
CA LEU A 139 -8.84 12.99 -8.80
C LEU A 139 -8.22 13.62 -10.05
N LEU A 140 -8.98 13.65 -11.16
CA LEU A 140 -8.52 14.28 -12.40
C LEU A 140 -8.39 15.78 -12.26
N LEU A 141 -9.38 16.44 -11.62
CA LEU A 141 -9.33 17.88 -11.35
C LEU A 141 -8.12 18.24 -10.49
N GLN A 142 -7.86 17.44 -9.45
CA GLN A 142 -6.71 17.62 -8.58
C GLN A 142 -5.39 17.52 -9.36
N ARG A 143 -5.26 16.55 -10.27
CA ARG A 143 -4.05 16.41 -11.11
C ARG A 143 -3.89 17.59 -12.06
N LEU A 144 -4.96 17.98 -12.76
CA LEU A 144 -4.95 19.09 -13.70
C LEU A 144 -4.65 20.42 -13.01
N SER A 145 -5.23 20.69 -11.84
CA SER A 145 -4.99 21.93 -11.08
C SER A 145 -3.53 22.15 -10.68
N ARG A 146 -2.72 21.08 -10.64
CA ARG A 146 -1.28 21.12 -10.32
C ARG A 146 -0.41 21.26 -11.56
N ASP A 147 -0.98 21.08 -12.75
CA ASP A 147 -0.31 21.34 -14.00
C ASP A 147 -0.20 22.85 -14.22
N LYS A 148 0.98 23.31 -14.64
CA LYS A 148 1.29 24.73 -14.80
C LYS A 148 0.40 25.41 -15.84
N TYR A 149 0.00 24.69 -16.89
CA TYR A 149 -0.83 25.23 -17.97
C TYR A 149 -2.27 25.50 -17.52
N PHE A 150 -2.76 24.74 -16.52
CA PHE A 150 -4.12 24.84 -15.99
C PHE A 150 -4.19 25.53 -14.61
N SER A 151 -3.04 25.86 -14.02
CA SER A 151 -2.96 26.55 -12.74
C SER A 151 -3.14 28.06 -12.91
N ARG A 152 -3.86 28.68 -11.96
CA ARG A 152 -4.00 30.14 -11.89
C ARG A 152 -2.64 30.76 -11.54
N SER A 153 -2.10 31.64 -12.39
CA SER A 153 -0.88 32.40 -12.04
C SER A 153 -1.16 33.19 -10.76
N SER A 154 -0.31 33.01 -9.75
CA SER A 154 -0.46 33.68 -8.44
C SER A 154 0.00 35.14 -8.45
N PHE A 155 0.57 35.63 -9.56
CA PHE A 155 1.03 36.99 -9.72
C PHE A 155 0.39 37.65 -10.94
N ASP A 156 -0.30 38.76 -10.68
CA ASP A 156 -1.03 39.61 -11.62
C ASP A 156 -0.07 40.51 -12.44
N PHE A 157 0.93 39.90 -13.07
CA PHE A 157 1.85 40.62 -13.97
C PHE A 157 1.68 40.08 -15.38
N GLU A 158 0.82 40.75 -16.15
CA GLU A 158 0.80 40.78 -17.62
C GLU A 158 0.98 39.43 -18.34
N MET A 159 0.43 38.32 -17.83
CA MET A 159 0.17 37.18 -18.69
C MET A 159 -1.07 37.51 -19.50
N SER A 160 -0.90 37.63 -20.82
CA SER A 160 -2.01 37.77 -21.74
C SER A 160 -3.06 36.67 -21.45
N GLU A 161 -4.35 37.00 -21.51
CA GLU A 161 -5.50 36.06 -21.37
C GLU A 161 -5.35 34.76 -22.19
N ALA A 162 -4.42 34.74 -23.14
CA ALA A 162 -4.06 33.63 -24.01
C ALA A 162 -3.24 32.50 -23.35
N GLU A 163 -2.62 32.70 -22.18
CA GLU A 163 -1.66 31.71 -21.63
C GLU A 163 -2.15 30.91 -20.41
N SER A 164 -3.18 31.35 -19.68
CA SER A 164 -3.71 30.59 -18.54
C SER A 164 -4.97 29.81 -18.94
N CYS A 165 -4.87 28.48 -18.93
CA CYS A 165 -6.00 27.60 -19.22
C CYS A 165 -6.82 27.29 -17.95
N GLU A 166 -7.30 28.33 -17.27
CA GLU A 166 -8.03 28.13 -16.00
C GLU A 166 -9.32 27.32 -16.22
N ILE A 167 -9.44 26.20 -15.50
CA ILE A 167 -10.59 25.32 -15.56
C ILE A 167 -11.80 25.99 -14.90
N THR A 168 -12.86 26.17 -15.67
CA THR A 168 -14.13 26.77 -15.25
C THR A 168 -15.17 25.67 -15.01
N PRO A 169 -15.90 25.67 -13.87
CA PRO A 169 -17.03 24.77 -13.65
C PRO A 169 -18.16 24.98 -14.68
N VAL A 170 -18.85 23.91 -15.06
CA VAL A 170 -19.90 23.95 -16.09
C VAL A 170 -21.04 24.91 -15.69
N GLN A 171 -21.45 24.90 -14.41
CA GLN A 171 -22.48 25.82 -13.92
C GLN A 171 -22.14 27.31 -14.11
N SER A 172 -20.84 27.65 -14.16
CA SER A 172 -20.37 29.04 -14.30
C SER A 172 -20.41 29.55 -15.75
N LEU A 173 -20.76 28.69 -16.71
CA LEU A 173 -20.91 29.07 -18.11
C LEU A 173 -22.19 29.87 -18.36
N ILE A 174 -23.18 29.77 -17.48
CA ILE A 174 -24.46 30.45 -17.64
C ILE A 174 -24.24 31.96 -17.65
N GLY A 175 -24.63 32.62 -18.74
CA GLY A 175 -24.47 34.08 -18.91
C GLY A 175 -23.05 34.54 -19.24
N CYS A 176 -22.09 33.61 -19.38
CA CYS A 176 -20.74 33.93 -19.82
C CYS A 176 -20.59 33.73 -21.33
N ALA A 177 -19.89 34.64 -22.00
CA ALA A 177 -19.53 34.52 -23.41
C ALA A 177 -18.00 34.45 -23.58
N GLY A 178 -17.56 33.86 -24.70
CA GLY A 178 -16.15 33.75 -25.08
C GLY A 178 -15.55 32.36 -24.83
N ARG A 179 -14.23 32.25 -24.99
CA ARG A 179 -13.50 31.00 -24.80
C ARG A 179 -13.38 30.67 -23.32
N ARG A 180 -13.64 29.41 -22.96
CA ARG A 180 -13.48 28.85 -21.62
C ARG A 180 -12.84 27.48 -21.71
N TRP A 181 -12.10 27.12 -20.67
CA TRP A 181 -11.54 25.79 -20.51
C TRP A 181 -12.35 25.06 -19.46
N ILE A 182 -12.82 23.86 -19.80
CA ILE A 182 -13.74 23.08 -18.96
C ILE A 182 -13.17 21.67 -18.85
N MET A 183 -13.32 21.07 -17.68
CA MET A 183 -13.05 19.65 -17.48
C MET A 183 -14.35 18.95 -17.11
N GLY A 184 -14.61 17.81 -17.72
CA GLY A 184 -15.78 17.01 -17.44
C GLY A 184 -15.70 15.65 -18.10
N VAL A 185 -16.77 14.88 -17.95
CA VAL A 185 -17.00 13.59 -18.60
C VAL A 185 -17.84 13.83 -19.83
N ILE A 186 -17.41 13.29 -20.98
CA ILE A 186 -18.21 13.28 -22.19
C ILE A 186 -19.23 12.14 -22.08
N SER A 187 -20.51 12.47 -22.17
CA SER A 187 -21.60 11.51 -22.18
C SER A 187 -22.41 11.66 -23.46
N GLN A 188 -23.08 10.57 -23.85
CA GLN A 188 -23.98 10.54 -24.99
C GLN A 188 -25.29 9.91 -24.52
N LEU A 189 -26.29 10.76 -24.29
CA LEU A 189 -27.61 10.32 -23.80
C LEU A 189 -28.51 9.90 -24.97
N GLU A 190 -28.43 10.63 -26.08
CA GLU A 190 -29.12 10.35 -27.34
C GLU A 190 -28.11 10.23 -28.49
N GLU A 191 -28.47 9.51 -29.54
CA GLU A 191 -27.60 9.36 -30.71
C GLU A 191 -27.31 10.72 -31.36
N GLY A 192 -26.04 11.01 -31.62
CA GLY A 192 -25.58 12.29 -32.17
C GLY A 192 -25.57 13.49 -31.21
N GLN A 193 -26.05 13.35 -29.96
CA GLN A 193 -26.03 14.43 -28.97
C GLN A 193 -25.02 14.14 -27.86
N PHE A 194 -23.94 14.92 -27.84
CA PHE A 194 -22.90 14.83 -26.81
C PHE A 194 -23.12 15.88 -25.74
N PHE A 195 -22.83 15.51 -24.50
CA PHE A 195 -22.82 16.40 -23.35
C PHE A 195 -21.47 16.33 -22.66
N LEU A 196 -21.07 17.44 -22.04
CA LEU A 196 -19.96 17.50 -21.10
C LEU A 196 -20.53 17.71 -19.70
N GLU A 197 -20.20 16.81 -18.78
CA GLU A 197 -20.73 16.79 -17.41
C GLU A 197 -19.62 16.99 -16.38
N ASP A 198 -19.87 17.83 -15.39
CA ASP A 198 -19.11 17.91 -14.15
C ASP A 198 -20.05 17.71 -12.93
N PRO A 199 -19.57 17.68 -11.68
CA PRO A 199 -20.44 17.54 -10.51
C PRO A 199 -21.45 18.68 -10.30
N THR A 200 -21.37 19.75 -11.09
CA THR A 200 -22.19 20.96 -10.96
C THR A 200 -23.31 21.01 -12.00
N ALA A 201 -23.03 20.64 -13.25
CA ALA A 201 -23.99 20.71 -14.35
C ALA A 201 -23.55 19.88 -15.58
N ALA A 202 -24.45 19.80 -16.55
CA ALA A 202 -24.23 19.24 -17.87
C ALA A 202 -24.44 20.32 -18.94
N VAL A 203 -23.61 20.34 -19.98
CA VAL A 203 -23.75 21.25 -21.12
C VAL A 203 -23.64 20.47 -22.44
N PRO A 204 -24.53 20.70 -23.43
CA PRO A 204 -24.38 20.08 -24.74
C PRO A 204 -23.12 20.58 -25.45
N ILE A 205 -22.43 19.69 -26.15
CA ILE A 205 -21.21 20.01 -26.89
C ILE A 205 -21.30 19.53 -28.34
N ASP A 206 -20.73 20.33 -29.25
CA ASP A 206 -20.55 19.96 -30.65
C ASP A 206 -19.07 19.60 -30.89
N LEU A 207 -18.84 18.35 -31.28
CA LEU A 207 -17.50 17.81 -31.54
C LEU A 207 -17.18 17.73 -33.04
N SER A 208 -18.03 18.28 -33.93
CA SER A 208 -17.87 18.20 -35.38
C SER A 208 -16.55 18.77 -35.90
N ASN A 209 -15.98 19.76 -35.21
CA ASN A 209 -14.71 20.42 -35.57
C ASN A 209 -13.52 19.97 -34.71
N ALA A 210 -13.66 18.90 -33.92
CA ALA A 210 -12.55 18.37 -33.13
C ALA A 210 -11.54 17.64 -34.03
N ILE A 211 -10.24 17.94 -33.84
CA ILE A 211 -9.15 17.27 -34.55
C ILE A 211 -8.63 16.15 -33.65
N SER A 212 -8.54 14.93 -34.20
CA SER A 212 -7.99 13.75 -33.51
C SER A 212 -6.49 13.63 -33.65
#